data_AF-A0AAD4BYH1-F1
#
_entry.id   AF-A0AAD4BYH1-F1
#
_cell.length_a   1.000
_cell.length_b   1.000
_cell.length_c   1.000
_cell.angle_alpha   90.00
_cell.angle_beta   90.00
_cell.angle_gamma   90.00
#
_symmetry.space_group_name_H-M   'P 1'
#
loop_
_entity.id
_entity.type
_entity.pdbx_description
1 polymer ?
#
loop_
_entity_poly.entity_id
_entity_poly.type
_entity_poly.pdbx_seq_one_letter_code
_entity_poly.pdbx_strand_id
1 'polypeptide(L)'
;MQNQNDQNPCTVAQDVGQLCNTEYTVSLTDFQEDKYVPNATMASGCTCSWSIYNLLSACAYCVGQSQYPSWNTWVAYCGSNASSTSYLPSGLRTSQGIPFWAATNPSTWDNATFNVVQAADIVAAGSYF
;
A
#
# COMPACT_ATOMS: atom_id res chain seq x y z
N MET A 1 12.98 -4.77 -1.69
CA MET A 1 12.40 -3.56 -1.05
C MET A 1 12.04 -3.92 0.37
N GLN A 2 12.55 -3.18 1.33
CA GLN A 2 12.34 -3.44 2.75
C GLN A 2 12.11 -2.09 3.44
N ASN A 3 11.39 -2.10 4.56
CA ASN A 3 11.33 -0.91 5.42
C ASN A 3 12.62 -0.75 6.23
N GLN A 4 12.71 0.28 7.09
CA GLN A 4 13.89 0.52 7.97
C GLN A 4 14.19 -0.64 8.94
N ASN A 5 13.32 -1.65 9.02
CA ASN A 5 13.44 -2.84 9.85
C ASN A 5 13.62 -4.13 9.02
N ASP A 6 14.04 -4.03 7.76
CA ASP A 6 14.21 -5.15 6.83
C ASP A 6 12.92 -5.97 6.56
N GLN A 7 11.74 -5.40 6.82
CA GLN A 7 10.48 -6.14 6.73
C GLN A 7 9.95 -6.25 5.32
N ASN A 8 9.34 -7.41 5.03
CA ASN A 8 8.67 -7.68 3.77
C ASN A 8 7.43 -6.76 3.61
N PRO A 9 7.29 -6.04 2.48
CA PRO A 9 6.12 -5.19 2.21
C PRO A 9 4.77 -5.91 2.39
N CYS A 10 4.67 -7.20 2.07
CA CYS A 10 3.47 -7.99 2.27
C CYS A 10 3.10 -8.14 3.75
N THR A 11 4.10 -8.34 4.62
CA THR A 11 3.89 -8.43 6.08
C THR A 11 3.42 -7.09 6.63
N VAL A 12 4.06 -6.00 6.20
CA VAL A 12 3.63 -4.65 6.61
C VAL A 12 2.23 -4.32 6.07
N ALA A 13 1.90 -4.74 4.84
CA ALA A 13 0.54 -4.59 4.30
C ALA A 13 -0.50 -5.31 5.16
N GLN A 14 -0.18 -6.54 5.61
CA GLN A 14 -1.04 -7.30 6.50
C GLN A 14 -1.23 -6.57 7.83
N ASP A 15 -0.14 -6.16 8.47
CA ASP A 15 -0.18 -5.51 9.78
C ASP A 15 -0.96 -4.18 9.73
N VAL A 16 -0.77 -3.38 8.67
CA VAL A 16 -1.54 -2.15 8.45
C VAL A 16 -3.01 -2.45 8.20
N GLY A 17 -3.33 -3.49 7.43
CA GLY A 17 -4.72 -3.92 7.19
C GLY A 17 -5.41 -4.39 8.48
N GLN A 18 -4.64 -5.04 9.37
CA GLN A 18 -5.11 -5.53 10.65
C GLN A 18 -5.46 -4.43 11.66
N LEU A 19 -4.99 -3.20 11.44
CA LEU A 19 -5.43 -2.03 12.21
C LEU A 19 -6.92 -1.71 11.98
N CYS A 20 -7.48 -2.18 10.88
CA CYS A 20 -8.84 -1.88 10.45
C CYS A 20 -9.75 -3.10 10.53
N ASN A 21 -9.22 -4.26 10.19
CA ASN A 21 -9.89 -5.54 10.34
C ASN A 21 -8.87 -6.57 10.81
N THR A 22 -8.99 -7.05 12.04
CA THR A 22 -8.07 -8.03 12.63
C THR A 22 -7.99 -9.35 11.84
N GLU A 23 -8.97 -9.66 11.00
CA GLU A 23 -8.98 -10.84 10.13
C GLU A 23 -8.33 -10.60 8.76
N TYR A 24 -7.81 -9.38 8.51
CA TYR A 24 -7.10 -9.09 7.27
C TYR A 24 -5.84 -9.93 7.16
N THR A 25 -5.70 -10.64 6.05
CA THR A 25 -4.58 -11.55 5.79
C THR A 25 -4.02 -11.29 4.41
N VAL A 26 -2.69 -11.38 4.28
CA VAL A 26 -1.99 -11.26 3.00
C VAL A 26 -1.21 -12.55 2.79
N SER A 27 -1.55 -13.29 1.73
CA SER A 27 -0.78 -14.47 1.34
C SER A 27 0.63 -14.05 0.94
N LEU A 28 1.66 -14.70 1.50
CA LEU A 28 3.07 -14.44 1.13
C LEU A 28 3.55 -15.35 -0.01
N THR A 29 2.87 -16.47 -0.26
CA THR A 29 3.31 -17.50 -1.21
C THR A 29 2.60 -17.42 -2.56
N ASP A 30 1.37 -16.91 -2.58
CA ASP A 30 0.51 -16.92 -3.78
C ASP A 30 -0.20 -15.56 -3.94
N PHE A 31 0.52 -14.50 -3.56
CA PHE A 31 0.02 -13.14 -3.61
C PHE A 31 -0.29 -12.73 -5.05
N GLN A 32 -1.48 -12.17 -5.25
CA GLN A 32 -1.95 -11.56 -6.50
C GLN A 32 -2.69 -10.27 -6.10
N GLU A 33 -2.21 -9.10 -6.52
CA GLU A 33 -2.70 -7.82 -6.01
C GLU A 33 -4.13 -7.51 -6.46
N ASP A 34 -4.50 -7.96 -7.65
CA ASP A 34 -5.85 -7.85 -8.21
C ASP A 34 -6.94 -8.41 -7.27
N LYS A 35 -6.62 -9.42 -6.46
CA LYS A 35 -7.52 -10.00 -5.44
C LYS A 35 -7.77 -9.08 -4.24
N TYR A 36 -6.92 -8.07 -4.05
CA TYR A 36 -7.03 -7.11 -2.95
C TYR A 36 -7.58 -5.76 -3.41
N VAL A 37 -7.77 -5.56 -4.72
CA VAL A 37 -8.49 -4.40 -5.25
C VAL A 37 -9.83 -4.31 -4.53
N PRO A 38 -10.16 -3.16 -3.90
CA PRO A 38 -11.40 -3.00 -3.18
C PRO A 38 -12.59 -3.33 -4.07
N ASN A 39 -13.61 -3.92 -3.49
CA ASN A 39 -14.92 -4.09 -4.13
C ASN A 39 -15.98 -3.42 -3.25
N ALA A 40 -17.23 -3.40 -3.69
CA ALA A 40 -18.31 -2.70 -2.98
C ALA A 40 -18.50 -3.13 -1.52
N THR A 41 -18.10 -4.35 -1.13
CA THR A 41 -18.22 -4.86 0.24
C THR A 41 -16.93 -4.77 1.06
N MET A 42 -15.78 -4.60 0.40
CA MET A 42 -14.45 -4.53 1.04
C MET A 42 -13.85 -3.11 1.03
N ALA A 43 -14.45 -2.17 0.31
CA ALA A 43 -14.02 -0.78 0.28
C ALA A 43 -14.25 -0.08 1.62
N SER A 44 -13.18 0.46 2.19
CA SER A 44 -13.16 1.19 3.45
C SER A 44 -12.04 2.24 3.39
N GLY A 45 -12.05 3.22 4.30
CA GLY A 45 -10.95 4.19 4.38
C GLY A 45 -9.56 3.55 4.52
N CYS A 46 -9.48 2.31 5.01
CA CYS A 46 -8.21 1.59 5.12
C CYS A 46 -7.78 0.90 3.84
N THR A 47 -8.65 0.07 3.27
CA THR A 47 -8.36 -0.65 2.01
C THR A 47 -8.20 0.31 0.84
N CYS A 48 -8.78 1.50 0.95
CA CYS A 48 -8.66 2.61 0.01
C CYS A 48 -7.65 3.69 0.44
N SER A 49 -6.74 3.36 1.36
CA SER A 49 -5.66 4.24 1.79
C SER A 49 -4.42 4.11 0.89
N TRP A 50 -3.62 5.17 0.82
CA TRP A 50 -2.37 5.16 0.05
C TRP A 50 -1.39 4.10 0.57
N SER A 51 -1.32 3.93 1.89
CA SER A 51 -0.40 2.97 2.51
C SER A 51 -0.72 1.54 2.09
N ILE A 52 -2.00 1.14 2.14
CA ILE A 52 -2.39 -0.22 1.75
C ILE A 52 -2.09 -0.46 0.27
N TYR A 53 -2.47 0.47 -0.61
CA TYR A 53 -2.15 0.35 -2.03
C TYR A 53 -0.65 0.18 -2.26
N ASN A 54 0.17 1.13 -1.80
CA ASN A 54 1.61 1.10 -2.03
C ASN A 54 2.27 -0.16 -1.45
N LEU A 55 1.87 -0.60 -0.25
CA LEU A 55 2.42 -1.80 0.38
C LEU A 55 2.04 -3.08 -0.38
N LEU A 56 0.81 -3.18 -0.88
CA LEU A 56 0.35 -4.31 -1.68
C LEU A 56 1.01 -4.32 -3.06
N SER A 57 1.18 -3.17 -3.72
CA SER A 57 1.91 -3.12 -4.99
C SER A 57 3.40 -3.42 -4.83
N ALA A 58 4.00 -2.97 -3.73
CA ALA A 58 5.36 -3.34 -3.38
C ALA A 58 5.48 -4.85 -3.10
N CYS A 59 4.46 -5.45 -2.46
CA CYS A 59 4.36 -6.90 -2.28
C CYS A 59 4.29 -7.62 -3.63
N ALA A 60 3.42 -7.15 -4.54
CA ALA A 60 3.26 -7.68 -5.90
C ALA A 60 4.59 -7.72 -6.65
N TYR A 61 5.30 -6.60 -6.63
CA TYR A 61 6.64 -6.49 -7.22
C TYR A 61 7.62 -7.49 -6.59
N CYS A 62 7.65 -7.60 -5.25
CA CYS A 62 8.57 -8.50 -4.54
C CYS A 62 8.32 -9.97 -4.85
N VAL A 63 7.07 -10.39 -5.08
CA VAL A 63 6.74 -11.76 -5.49
C VAL A 63 6.88 -12.00 -7.01
N GLY A 64 7.35 -10.99 -7.76
CA GLY A 64 7.65 -11.10 -9.19
C GLY A 64 6.45 -10.90 -10.12
N GLN A 65 5.36 -10.28 -9.67
CA GLN A 65 4.29 -9.89 -10.59
C GLN A 65 4.80 -8.83 -11.57
N SER A 66 4.55 -9.07 -12.86
CA SER A 66 4.96 -8.17 -13.93
C SER A 66 3.99 -7.01 -14.15
N GLN A 67 2.75 -7.14 -13.69
CA GLN A 67 1.68 -6.17 -13.85
C GLN A 67 0.83 -6.15 -12.58
N TYR A 68 0.40 -4.96 -12.18
CA TYR A 68 -0.50 -4.75 -11.06
C TYR A 68 -1.37 -3.50 -11.30
N PRO A 69 -2.53 -3.40 -10.63
CA PRO A 69 -3.46 -2.30 -10.84
C PRO A 69 -2.85 -0.92 -10.58
N SER A 70 -3.17 0.04 -11.45
CA SER A 70 -2.93 1.45 -11.16
C SER A 70 -3.79 1.94 -9.99
N TRP A 71 -3.37 3.01 -9.35
CA TRP A 71 -4.18 3.70 -8.34
C TRP A 71 -5.54 4.13 -8.89
N ASN A 72 -5.61 4.57 -10.14
CA ASN A 72 -6.87 4.94 -10.79
C ASN A 72 -7.83 3.75 -10.85
N THR A 73 -7.31 2.56 -11.17
CA THR A 73 -8.08 1.31 -11.11
C THR A 73 -8.51 0.99 -9.68
N TRP A 74 -7.61 1.16 -8.71
CA TRP A 74 -7.87 0.89 -7.31
C TRP A 74 -9.00 1.74 -6.75
N VAL A 75 -8.94 3.06 -6.96
CA VAL A 75 -9.92 4.01 -6.40
C VAL A 75 -11.26 4.00 -7.12
N ALA A 76 -11.32 3.52 -8.36
CA ALA A 76 -12.57 3.37 -9.09
C ALA A 76 -13.60 2.53 -8.30
N TYR A 77 -13.14 1.58 -7.49
CA TYR A 77 -13.99 0.75 -6.64
C TYR A 77 -14.10 1.23 -5.18
N CYS A 78 -13.38 2.29 -4.82
CA CYS A 78 -13.39 2.86 -3.48
C CYS A 78 -14.50 3.89 -3.25
N GLY A 79 -14.96 4.56 -4.31
CA GLY A 79 -15.94 5.65 -4.21
C GLY A 79 -15.47 6.73 -3.22
N SER A 80 -16.33 7.13 -2.29
CA SER A 80 -16.02 8.14 -1.27
C SER A 80 -15.02 7.69 -0.21
N ASN A 81 -14.62 6.41 -0.20
CA ASN A 81 -13.61 5.90 0.73
C ASN A 81 -12.18 6.14 0.25
N ALA A 82 -11.99 6.50 -1.03
CA ALA A 82 -10.67 6.80 -1.58
C ALA A 82 -10.04 7.97 -0.84
N SER A 83 -8.86 7.76 -0.25
CA SER A 83 -8.15 8.85 0.40
C SER A 83 -7.64 9.85 -0.63
N SER A 84 -7.94 11.13 -0.39
CA SER A 84 -7.45 12.25 -1.20
C SER A 84 -6.35 13.07 -0.50
N THR A 85 -6.16 12.90 0.81
CA THR A 85 -5.28 13.76 1.60
C THR A 85 -4.42 13.04 2.63
N SER A 86 -4.66 11.76 2.94
CA SER A 86 -3.93 11.05 4.00
C SER A 86 -3.49 9.65 3.60
N TYR A 87 -2.35 9.21 4.12
CA TYR A 87 -1.82 7.88 3.81
C TYR A 87 -2.56 6.74 4.52
N LEU A 88 -3.25 7.03 5.61
CA LEU A 88 -4.07 6.11 6.40
C LEU A 88 -5.18 6.92 7.11
N PRO A 89 -6.32 6.32 7.49
CA PRO A 89 -7.33 6.99 8.30
C PRO A 89 -6.77 7.53 9.63
N SER A 90 -7.27 8.70 10.06
CA SER A 90 -6.87 9.34 11.31
C SER A 90 -7.16 8.46 12.52
N GLY A 91 -6.20 8.33 13.44
CA GLY A 91 -6.33 7.52 14.67
C GLY A 91 -5.76 6.11 14.54
N LEU A 92 -5.51 5.64 13.32
CA LEU A 92 -4.78 4.40 13.09
C LEU A 92 -3.28 4.69 13.17
N ARG A 93 -2.64 4.10 14.18
CA ARG A 93 -1.22 4.26 14.48
C ARG A 93 -0.59 2.88 14.36
N THR A 94 0.44 2.79 13.54
CA THR A 94 1.16 1.52 13.36
C THR A 94 2.24 1.43 14.44
N SER A 95 2.38 0.28 15.09
CA SER A 95 3.51 0.01 15.99
C SER A 95 4.79 -0.30 15.21
N GLN A 96 4.62 -0.80 13.98
CA GLN A 96 5.68 -1.05 13.01
C GLN A 96 5.62 0.05 11.95
N GLY A 97 6.62 0.91 11.88
CA GLY A 97 6.58 2.13 11.06
C GLY A 97 6.20 1.86 9.60
N ILE A 98 5.23 2.61 9.08
CA ILE A 98 4.93 2.66 7.64
C ILE A 98 6.13 3.32 6.95
N PRO A 99 6.72 2.70 5.92
CA PRO A 99 7.78 3.32 5.14
C PRO A 99 7.32 4.65 4.56
N PHE A 100 8.21 5.64 4.48
CA PHE A 100 7.85 6.95 3.92
C PHE A 100 7.34 6.85 2.47
N TRP A 101 7.95 5.98 1.65
CA TRP A 101 7.47 5.70 0.30
C TRP A 101 6.05 5.11 0.28
N ALA A 102 5.66 4.33 1.30
CA ALA A 102 4.32 3.76 1.37
C ALA A 102 3.27 4.83 1.72
N ALA A 103 3.68 5.91 2.37
CA ALA A 103 2.81 7.06 2.64
C ALA A 103 2.67 8.03 1.45
N THR A 104 3.36 7.79 0.34
CA THR A 104 3.35 8.67 -0.84
C THR A 104 2.02 8.60 -1.57
N ASN A 105 1.51 9.75 -2.03
CA ASN A 105 0.28 9.81 -2.82
C ASN A 105 0.43 8.99 -4.12
N PRO A 106 -0.37 7.94 -4.35
CA PRO A 106 -0.14 7.05 -5.46
C PRO A 106 -0.37 7.68 -6.84
N SER A 107 -1.12 8.79 -6.90
CA SER A 107 -1.30 9.56 -8.15
C SER A 107 -0.03 10.25 -8.64
N THR A 108 1.02 10.34 -7.81
CA THR A 108 2.31 10.95 -8.20
C THR A 108 3.32 9.95 -8.74
N TRP A 109 3.02 8.65 -8.67
CA TRP A 109 3.85 7.65 -9.35
C TRP A 109 3.68 7.75 -10.86
N ASP A 110 4.68 7.27 -11.60
CA ASP A 110 4.57 7.16 -13.05
C ASP A 110 3.39 6.25 -13.44
N ASN A 111 2.55 6.74 -14.36
CA ASN A 111 1.27 6.12 -14.73
C ASN A 111 0.30 5.86 -13.57
N ALA A 112 0.47 6.55 -12.43
CA ALA A 112 -0.25 6.29 -11.19
C ALA A 112 -0.16 4.83 -10.71
N THR A 113 0.94 4.16 -11.01
CA THR A 113 1.22 2.77 -10.60
C THR A 113 2.49 2.77 -9.76
N PHE A 114 2.48 2.06 -8.62
CA PHE A 114 3.65 1.99 -7.75
C PHE A 114 4.94 1.71 -8.54
N ASN A 115 5.99 2.47 -8.27
CA ASN A 115 7.25 2.39 -8.99
C ASN A 115 8.41 2.22 -8.01
N VAL A 116 9.09 1.08 -8.10
CA VAL A 116 10.22 0.72 -7.23
C VAL A 116 11.39 1.71 -7.29
N VAL A 117 11.66 2.30 -8.46
CA VAL A 117 12.76 3.25 -8.63
C VAL A 117 12.41 4.56 -7.93
N GLN A 118 11.22 5.10 -8.18
CA GLN A 118 10.77 6.32 -7.50
C GLN A 118 10.66 6.11 -5.99
N ALA A 119 10.23 4.93 -5.54
CA ALA A 119 10.18 4.59 -4.12
C ALA A 119 11.58 4.55 -3.48
N ALA A 120 12.59 4.04 -4.20
CA ALA A 120 13.98 4.06 -3.74
C ALA A 120 14.55 5.49 -3.65
N ASP A 121 14.23 6.36 -4.62
CA ASP A 121 14.63 7.77 -4.61
C ASP A 121 14.05 8.51 -3.41
N ILE A 122 12.81 8.20 -3.04
CA ILE A 122 12.15 8.76 -1.86
C ILE A 122 12.86 8.34 -0.56
N VAL A 123 13.32 7.09 -0.46
CA VAL A 123 14.13 6.64 0.69
C VAL A 123 15.48 7.36 0.73
N ALA A 124 16.13 7.53 -0.42
CA ALA A 124 17.39 8.25 -0.52
C ALA A 124 17.25 9.73 -0.13
N ALA A 125 16.12 10.36 -0.50
CA ALA A 125 15.79 11.74 -0.13
C ALA A 125 15.31 11.90 1.32
N GLY A 126 14.80 10.83 1.95
CA GLY A 126 14.14 10.81 3.26
C GLY A 126 15.03 10.44 4.45
N SER A 127 16.36 10.53 4.33
CA SER A 127 17.32 10.16 5.39
C SER A 127 17.43 11.18 6.55
N TYR A 128 16.47 12.09 6.69
CA TYR A 128 16.40 13.03 7.82
C TYR A 128 14.94 13.19 8.26
N PHE A 129 14.47 12.41 9.24
CA PHE A 129 13.53 12.80 10.32
C PHE A 129 13.23 11.58 11.20
#